data_AF-A0A7Y2YXF3-F1
#
_entry.id   AF-A0A7Y2YXF3-F1
#
_cell.length_a   1.000
_cell.length_b   1.000
_cell.length_c   1.000
_cell.angle_alpha   90.00
_cell.angle_beta   90.00
_cell.angle_gamma   90.00
#
_symmetry.space_group_name_H-M   'P 1'
#
loop_
_entity.id
_entity.type
_entity.pdbx_description
1 polymer ?
#
loop_
_entity_poly.entity_id
_entity_poly.type
_entity_poly.pdbx_seq_one_letter_code
_entity_poly.pdbx_strand_id
1 'polypeptide(L)'
;MSKQRETDIEIPVRDAAKSACPSRPLIDIRTPEERQLGIPVGSIRMSAGEVLQCCRDDDRFAARGAFIFCSEGVRSKTTVLQLRRAGFTGFTSVTGGFNAWKSSGLPTEYFGGLDSVQTERYARHLVMPQVGARGQLKLRQARILLVGLGGLNSPVALYLAAAGVGKLGLVDFDTVERSNLQRQIVHSEAQLGRQKVTSADDRIRELNPDVETVTYPQRVTSESAPGLVEPWDIVVDGTDSFSARYALNDACISQQKPLVYGAVMRFQGQVSVFWPTRQTDVRAPCFRCLFPREPSTAEAPGCAEAGVLGVLPGIVGTLQANEALKLALGIGRPLVGRLLMIDSLNMEFRQTKLPAVPGCPSCGLERP
;
A
#
# COMPACT_ATOMS: atom_id res chain seq x y z
N MET A 1 -45.79 -0.15 32.59
CA MET A 1 -44.83 0.97 32.52
C MET A 1 -44.28 1.00 31.10
N SER A 2 -44.71 1.98 30.30
CA SER A 2 -44.79 1.90 28.83
C SER A 2 -43.47 2.15 28.09
N LYS A 3 -43.38 1.61 26.87
CA LYS A 3 -42.36 1.83 25.81
C LYS A 3 -42.02 3.32 25.52
N GLN A 4 -42.78 4.25 26.08
CA GLN A 4 -42.67 5.70 25.85
C GLN A 4 -41.51 6.35 26.64
N ARG A 5 -40.94 5.67 27.64
CA ARG A 5 -39.72 6.14 28.35
C ARG A 5 -38.41 5.75 27.66
N GLU A 6 -38.44 4.83 26.69
CA GLU A 6 -37.24 4.39 25.93
C GLU A 6 -36.89 5.32 24.76
N THR A 7 -37.85 6.08 24.23
CA THR A 7 -37.61 7.04 23.13
C THR A 7 -36.85 8.29 23.56
N ASP A 8 -36.71 8.53 24.86
CA ASP A 8 -36.13 9.75 25.44
C ASP A 8 -34.60 9.66 25.64
N ILE A 9 -34.00 8.50 25.33
CA ILE A 9 -32.56 8.27 25.45
C ILE A 9 -31.87 8.04 24.11
N GLU A 10 -32.60 8.08 22.99
CA GLU A 10 -32.07 7.84 21.66
C GLU A 10 -32.31 9.04 20.75
N ILE A 11 -31.39 9.29 19.82
CA ILE A 11 -31.48 10.37 18.83
C ILE A 11 -31.02 9.87 17.45
N PRO A 12 -31.73 10.21 16.35
CA PRO A 12 -31.28 9.90 15.01
C PRO A 12 -29.93 10.55 14.65
N VAL A 13 -29.13 9.91 13.79
CA VAL A 13 -27.78 10.38 13.42
C VAL A 13 -27.73 11.79 12.84
N ARG A 14 -28.72 12.18 12.02
CA ARG A 14 -28.78 13.53 11.41
C ARG A 14 -29.06 14.61 12.44
N ASP A 15 -29.87 14.30 13.44
CA ASP A 15 -30.22 15.24 14.50
C ASP A 15 -29.06 15.37 15.49
N ALA A 16 -28.41 14.26 15.85
CA ALA A 16 -27.18 14.27 16.63
C ALA A 16 -26.08 15.11 15.95
N ALA A 17 -25.90 14.98 14.64
CA ALA A 17 -24.92 15.76 13.88
C ALA A 17 -25.21 17.27 13.88
N LYS A 18 -26.49 17.66 13.83
CA LYS A 18 -26.90 19.08 13.88
C LYS A 18 -26.81 19.67 15.29
N SER A 19 -27.10 18.87 16.31
CA SER A 19 -27.15 19.31 17.71
C SER A 19 -25.80 19.24 18.43
N ALA A 20 -24.81 18.54 17.87
CA ALA A 20 -23.49 18.42 18.44
C ALA A 20 -22.76 19.77 18.51
N CYS A 21 -22.20 20.09 19.66
CA CYS A 21 -21.43 21.32 19.88
C CYS A 21 -20.44 21.14 21.05
N PRO A 22 -19.52 22.10 21.31
CA PRO A 22 -18.55 21.96 22.40
C PRO A 22 -19.16 21.73 23.80
N SER A 23 -20.36 22.27 24.04
CA SER A 23 -21.09 22.06 25.30
C SER A 23 -21.85 20.75 25.35
N ARG A 24 -22.09 20.06 24.22
CA ARG A 24 -22.70 18.72 24.20
C ARG A 24 -22.06 17.89 23.07
N PRO A 25 -20.86 17.35 23.32
CA PRO A 25 -20.06 16.77 22.27
C PRO A 25 -20.55 15.39 21.85
N LEU A 26 -19.95 14.93 20.76
CA LEU A 26 -20.03 13.58 20.23
C LEU A 26 -18.96 12.71 20.92
N ILE A 27 -19.31 11.53 21.44
CA ILE A 27 -18.38 10.60 22.10
C ILE A 27 -18.46 9.22 21.44
N ASP A 28 -17.35 8.80 20.84
CA ASP A 28 -17.19 7.50 20.20
C ASP A 28 -16.63 6.46 21.18
N ILE A 29 -17.48 5.52 21.60
CA ILE A 29 -17.14 4.44 22.53
C ILE A 29 -16.70 3.14 21.88
N ARG A 30 -16.45 3.14 20.56
CA ARG A 30 -15.91 1.98 19.85
C ARG A 30 -14.46 1.72 20.24
N THR A 31 -14.00 0.50 19.99
CA THR A 31 -12.58 0.14 20.20
C THR A 31 -11.66 0.91 19.23
N PRO A 32 -10.36 1.06 19.55
CA PRO A 32 -9.38 1.65 18.62
C PRO A 32 -9.39 1.03 17.23
N GLU A 33 -9.61 -0.29 17.13
CA GLU A 33 -9.68 -1.05 15.88
C GLU A 33 -10.90 -0.64 15.06
N GLU A 34 -12.07 -0.57 15.69
CA GLU A 34 -13.32 -0.15 15.03
C GLU A 34 -13.25 1.30 14.51
N ARG A 35 -12.53 2.18 15.22
CA ARG A 35 -12.33 3.59 14.82
C ARG A 35 -11.41 3.74 13.61
N GLN A 36 -10.64 2.72 13.23
CA GLN A 36 -9.83 2.78 12.00
C GLN A 36 -10.69 2.89 10.73
N LEU A 37 -11.96 2.47 10.81
CA LEU A 37 -12.94 2.57 9.73
C LEU A 37 -13.57 3.96 9.60
N GLY A 38 -12.97 4.97 10.23
CA GLY A 38 -13.44 6.34 10.32
C GLY A 38 -14.12 6.64 11.65
N ILE A 39 -14.19 7.92 11.98
CA ILE A 39 -14.84 8.49 13.16
C ILE A 39 -15.66 9.72 12.75
N PRO A 40 -16.76 10.05 13.44
CA PRO A 40 -17.43 11.34 13.25
C PRO A 40 -16.44 12.50 13.47
N VAL A 41 -16.44 13.48 12.57
CA VAL A 41 -15.60 14.69 12.68
C VAL A 41 -15.78 15.34 14.05
N GLY A 42 -14.67 15.66 14.73
CA GLY A 42 -14.70 16.31 16.04
C GLY A 42 -15.20 15.45 17.22
N SER A 43 -15.39 14.14 17.02
CA SER A 43 -15.79 13.25 18.12
C SER A 43 -14.66 12.99 19.14
N ILE A 44 -15.04 12.96 20.41
CA ILE A 44 -14.16 12.60 21.52
C ILE A 44 -14.08 11.07 21.62
N ARG A 45 -12.87 10.55 21.87
CA ARG A 45 -12.58 9.10 21.86
C ARG A 45 -12.42 8.61 23.29
N MET A 46 -13.40 7.86 23.79
CA MET A 46 -13.41 7.31 25.15
C MET A 46 -14.12 5.99 25.15
N SER A 47 -13.66 4.98 25.89
CA SER A 47 -14.42 3.77 26.17
C SER A 47 -15.63 4.06 27.06
N ALA A 48 -16.60 3.14 27.09
CA ALA A 48 -17.76 3.26 27.97
C ALA A 48 -17.38 3.43 29.45
N GLY A 49 -16.33 2.73 29.91
CA GLY A 49 -15.83 2.84 31.28
C GLY A 49 -15.24 4.22 31.58
N GLU A 50 -14.47 4.78 30.66
CA GLU A 50 -13.92 6.14 30.79
C GLU A 50 -15.02 7.20 30.86
N VAL A 51 -16.11 7.05 30.10
CA VAL A 51 -17.25 7.98 30.18
C VAL A 51 -17.86 7.97 31.59
N LEU A 52 -18.12 6.78 32.16
CA LEU A 52 -18.64 6.68 33.53
C LEU A 52 -17.68 7.28 34.55
N GLN A 53 -16.39 7.06 34.38
CA GLN A 53 -15.36 7.59 35.29
C GLN A 53 -15.31 9.13 35.22
N CYS A 54 -15.28 9.72 34.03
CA CYS A 54 -15.31 11.18 33.88
C CYS A 54 -16.56 11.83 34.46
N CYS A 55 -17.73 11.19 34.41
CA CYS A 55 -18.91 11.72 35.08
C CYS A 55 -18.80 11.74 36.61
N ARG A 56 -18.02 10.85 37.21
CA ARG A 56 -17.79 10.81 38.66
C ARG A 56 -16.74 11.83 39.10
N ASP A 57 -15.78 12.10 38.23
CA ASP A 57 -14.62 12.93 38.55
C ASP A 57 -14.81 14.42 38.18
N ASP A 58 -15.72 14.74 37.24
CA ASP A 58 -15.98 16.11 36.78
C ASP A 58 -17.48 16.41 36.64
N ASP A 59 -18.02 17.18 37.60
CA ASP A 59 -19.42 17.62 37.62
C ASP A 59 -19.80 18.42 36.36
N ARG A 60 -18.86 19.17 35.77
CA ARG A 60 -19.13 19.93 34.53
C ARG A 60 -19.31 19.00 33.35
N PHE A 61 -18.54 17.91 33.29
CA PHE A 61 -18.72 16.87 32.27
C PHE A 61 -20.06 16.15 32.45
N ALA A 62 -20.42 15.82 33.68
CA ALA A 62 -21.70 15.19 33.99
C ALA A 62 -22.90 16.09 33.64
N ALA A 63 -22.82 17.38 33.96
CA ALA A 63 -23.88 18.35 33.71
C ALA A 63 -24.09 18.64 32.22
N ARG A 64 -23.00 18.73 31.43
CA ARG A 64 -23.08 19.07 30.01
C ARG A 64 -23.66 17.92 29.15
N GLY A 65 -23.41 16.67 29.56
CA GLY A 65 -23.85 15.49 28.81
C GLY A 65 -23.15 15.28 27.47
N ALA A 66 -23.63 14.31 26.67
CA ALA A 66 -23.05 14.01 25.36
C ALA A 66 -23.96 13.12 24.49
N PHE A 67 -23.68 13.09 23.20
CA PHE A 67 -24.21 12.10 22.26
C PHE A 67 -23.21 10.94 22.13
N ILE A 68 -23.62 9.73 22.49
CA ILE A 68 -22.74 8.56 22.54
C ILE A 68 -23.01 7.66 21.33
N PHE A 69 -21.94 7.22 20.66
CA PHE A 69 -22.03 6.23 19.57
C PHE A 69 -21.19 5.00 19.85
N CYS A 70 -21.71 3.86 19.42
CA CYS A 70 -20.91 2.70 19.09
C CYS A 70 -21.11 2.36 17.60
N SER A 71 -20.78 1.13 17.19
CA SER A 71 -20.88 0.70 15.79
C SER A 71 -22.32 0.69 15.27
N GLU A 72 -23.27 0.16 16.05
CA GLU A 72 -24.67 -0.04 15.62
C GLU A 72 -25.72 0.60 16.55
N GLY A 73 -25.28 1.24 17.65
CA GLY A 73 -26.16 1.85 18.64
C GLY A 73 -26.47 0.99 19.87
N VAL A 74 -26.17 -0.31 19.84
CA VAL A 74 -26.44 -1.24 20.96
C VAL A 74 -25.63 -0.89 22.22
N ARG A 75 -24.28 -0.87 22.11
CA ARG A 75 -23.39 -0.53 23.24
C ARG A 75 -23.61 0.89 23.77
N SER A 76 -23.89 1.86 22.90
CA SER A 76 -24.15 3.24 23.34
C SER A 76 -25.44 3.34 24.12
N LYS A 77 -26.50 2.62 23.69
CA LYS A 77 -27.77 2.54 24.43
C LYS A 77 -27.57 1.93 25.82
N THR A 78 -26.85 0.82 25.92
CA THR A 78 -26.52 0.21 27.22
C THR A 78 -25.74 1.17 28.12
N THR A 79 -24.76 1.90 27.57
CA THR A 79 -23.94 2.87 28.31
C THR A 79 -24.79 4.02 28.84
N VAL A 80 -25.68 4.58 28.01
CA VAL A 80 -26.59 5.67 28.41
C VAL A 80 -27.56 5.22 29.50
N LEU A 81 -28.09 3.99 29.42
CA LEU A 81 -28.94 3.42 30.47
C LEU A 81 -28.19 3.28 31.81
N GLN A 82 -26.92 2.87 31.77
CA GLN A 82 -26.07 2.79 32.97
C GLN A 82 -25.81 4.16 33.58
N LEU A 83 -25.49 5.16 32.75
CA LEU A 83 -25.31 6.55 33.19
C LEU A 83 -26.58 7.11 33.85
N ARG A 84 -27.75 6.87 33.26
CA ARG A 84 -29.04 7.32 33.81
C ARG A 84 -29.36 6.68 35.16
N ARG A 85 -29.04 5.38 35.32
CA ARG A 85 -29.17 4.69 36.62
C ARG A 85 -28.23 5.24 37.69
N ALA A 86 -27.09 5.78 37.29
CA ALA A 86 -26.14 6.45 38.18
C ALA A 86 -26.50 7.93 38.46
N GLY A 87 -27.63 8.43 37.92
CA GLY A 87 -28.11 9.80 38.14
C GLY A 87 -27.72 10.80 37.04
N PHE A 88 -26.98 10.39 36.02
CA PHE A 88 -26.54 11.26 34.93
C PHE A 88 -27.54 11.24 33.76
N THR A 89 -28.26 12.33 33.54
CA THR A 89 -29.39 12.40 32.59
C THR A 89 -29.08 13.09 31.26
N GLY A 90 -27.94 13.80 31.15
CA GLY A 90 -27.58 14.56 29.95
C GLY A 90 -27.08 13.75 28.74
N PHE A 91 -27.08 12.42 28.81
CA PHE A 91 -26.49 11.55 27.80
C PHE A 91 -27.55 10.90 26.90
N THR A 92 -27.25 10.79 25.60
CA THR A 92 -28.18 10.25 24.60
C THR A 92 -27.44 9.34 23.64
N SER A 93 -28.04 8.19 23.31
CA SER A 93 -27.48 7.21 22.37
C SER A 93 -27.84 7.60 20.95
N VAL A 94 -26.88 7.55 20.04
CA VAL A 94 -27.14 7.80 18.63
C VAL A 94 -27.64 6.52 17.95
N THR A 95 -28.85 6.57 17.42
CA THR A 95 -29.55 5.42 16.82
C THR A 95 -28.81 4.92 15.59
N GLY A 96 -28.57 3.61 15.51
CA GLY A 96 -27.84 2.98 14.40
C GLY A 96 -26.33 3.21 14.41
N GLY A 97 -25.83 3.97 15.40
CA GLY A 97 -24.40 4.18 15.64
C GLY A 97 -23.64 4.74 14.43
N PHE A 98 -22.36 4.39 14.34
CA PHE A 98 -21.47 4.84 13.27
C PHE A 98 -21.84 4.26 11.90
N ASN A 99 -22.46 3.08 11.84
CA ASN A 99 -22.92 2.50 10.57
C ASN A 99 -23.99 3.39 9.92
N ALA A 100 -24.99 3.82 10.69
CA ALA A 100 -26.01 4.74 10.22
C ALA A 100 -25.45 6.16 9.93
N TRP A 101 -24.43 6.60 10.68
CA TRP A 101 -23.73 7.85 10.41
C TRP A 101 -23.10 7.85 9.00
N LYS A 102 -22.34 6.79 8.68
CA LYS A 102 -21.72 6.61 7.36
C LYS A 102 -22.75 6.50 6.25
N SER A 103 -23.79 5.67 6.42
CA SER A 103 -24.83 5.49 5.39
C SER A 103 -25.62 6.78 5.12
N SER A 104 -25.64 7.71 6.07
CA SER A 104 -26.29 9.01 5.94
C SER A 104 -25.42 10.07 5.24
N GLY A 105 -24.17 9.73 4.88
CA GLY A 105 -23.23 10.65 4.23
C GLY A 105 -22.74 11.78 5.15
N LEU A 106 -22.75 11.56 6.47
CA LEU A 106 -22.35 12.58 7.43
C LEU A 106 -20.81 12.71 7.52
N PRO A 107 -20.28 13.90 7.87
CA PRO A 107 -18.85 14.15 7.94
C PRO A 107 -18.11 13.11 8.80
N THR A 108 -17.14 12.46 8.19
CA THR A 108 -16.38 11.36 8.80
C THR A 108 -14.89 11.60 8.55
N GLU A 109 -14.11 11.68 9.63
CA GLU A 109 -12.66 11.68 9.57
C GLU A 109 -12.17 10.23 9.51
N TYR A 110 -11.39 9.90 8.48
CA TYR A 110 -10.69 8.63 8.43
C TYR A 110 -9.29 8.79 9.02
N PHE A 111 -8.84 7.78 9.77
CA PHE A 111 -7.46 7.75 10.22
C PHE A 111 -6.53 7.91 9.00
N GLY A 112 -5.56 8.82 9.09
CA GLY A 112 -4.59 9.06 8.01
C GLY A 112 -4.91 10.22 7.05
N GLY A 113 -6.01 10.96 7.25
CA GLY A 113 -6.25 12.21 6.51
C GLY A 113 -6.48 11.98 5.01
N LEU A 114 -7.29 10.98 4.68
CA LEU A 114 -7.82 10.76 3.33
C LEU A 114 -9.06 11.65 3.15
N ASP A 115 -9.20 12.29 2.00
CA ASP A 115 -10.44 13.00 1.65
C ASP A 115 -11.56 12.03 1.22
N SER A 116 -12.73 12.56 0.86
CA SER A 116 -13.88 11.76 0.43
C SER A 116 -13.62 10.95 -0.84
N VAL A 117 -12.90 11.52 -1.82
CA VAL A 117 -12.60 10.87 -3.10
C VAL A 117 -11.61 9.72 -2.87
N GLN A 118 -10.58 9.95 -2.06
CA GLN A 118 -9.61 8.94 -1.67
C GLN A 118 -10.26 7.82 -0.86
N THR A 119 -11.17 8.17 0.04
CA THR A 119 -11.92 7.19 0.83
C THR A 119 -12.74 6.28 -0.09
N GLU A 120 -13.43 6.85 -1.08
CA GLU A 120 -14.20 6.07 -2.06
C GLU A 120 -13.28 5.18 -2.89
N ARG A 121 -12.20 5.74 -3.44
CA ARG A 121 -11.22 5.03 -4.27
C ARG A 121 -10.61 3.83 -3.53
N TYR A 122 -10.20 4.01 -2.28
CA TYR A 122 -9.52 2.98 -1.50
C TYR A 122 -10.46 2.20 -0.57
N ALA A 123 -11.78 2.30 -0.74
CA ALA A 123 -12.76 1.68 0.15
C ALA A 123 -12.51 0.18 0.37
N ARG A 124 -12.03 -0.53 -0.65
CA ARG A 124 -11.68 -1.96 -0.56
C ARG A 124 -10.44 -2.25 0.29
N HIS A 125 -9.47 -1.35 0.33
CA HIS A 125 -8.33 -1.46 1.26
C HIS A 125 -8.73 -1.10 2.69
N LEU A 126 -9.57 -0.07 2.85
CA LEU A 126 -9.97 0.44 4.16
C LEU A 126 -10.72 -0.60 5.00
N VAL A 127 -11.45 -1.52 4.37
CA VAL A 127 -12.17 -2.60 5.06
C VAL A 127 -11.30 -3.82 5.37
N MET A 128 -10.10 -3.94 4.78
CA MET A 128 -9.21 -5.08 5.00
C MET A 128 -8.46 -4.94 6.33
N PRO A 129 -8.57 -5.88 7.29
CA PRO A 129 -7.89 -5.76 8.58
C PRO A 129 -6.36 -5.60 8.49
N GLN A 130 -5.73 -6.24 7.49
CA GLN A 130 -4.28 -6.19 7.27
C GLN A 130 -3.80 -4.86 6.65
N VAL A 131 -4.71 -4.10 6.03
CA VAL A 131 -4.39 -2.83 5.37
C VAL A 131 -5.06 -1.69 6.15
N GLY A 132 -6.38 -1.53 6.00
CA GLY A 132 -7.13 -0.50 6.68
C GLY A 132 -6.62 0.91 6.37
N ALA A 133 -7.10 1.87 7.15
CA ALA A 133 -6.67 3.26 7.08
C ALA A 133 -5.15 3.43 7.29
N ARG A 134 -4.57 2.70 8.26
CA ARG A 134 -3.14 2.79 8.57
C ARG A 134 -2.26 2.25 7.44
N GLY A 135 -2.64 1.12 6.83
CA GLY A 135 -1.95 0.57 5.69
C GLY A 135 -2.05 1.46 4.46
N GLN A 136 -3.23 2.05 4.21
CA GLN A 136 -3.38 3.01 3.12
C GLN A 136 -2.49 4.25 3.32
N LEU A 137 -2.34 4.74 4.55
CA LEU A 137 -1.41 5.82 4.86
C LEU A 137 0.05 5.42 4.58
N LYS A 138 0.45 4.18 4.91
CA LYS A 138 1.79 3.67 4.56
C LYS A 138 2.01 3.65 3.06
N LEU A 139 1.03 3.22 2.27
CA LEU A 139 1.10 3.27 0.81
C LEU A 139 1.27 4.70 0.32
N ARG A 140 0.47 5.64 0.82
CA ARG A 140 0.59 7.07 0.48
C ARG A 140 1.94 7.69 0.87
N GLN A 141 2.65 7.11 1.82
CA GLN A 141 3.99 7.57 2.24
C GLN A 141 5.12 6.84 1.50
N ALA A 142 4.82 5.72 0.84
CA ALA A 142 5.83 4.90 0.18
C ALA A 142 6.32 5.56 -1.11
N ARG A 143 7.63 5.48 -1.32
CA ARG A 143 8.31 5.93 -2.53
C ARG A 143 8.91 4.73 -3.23
N ILE A 144 8.45 4.41 -4.43
CA ILE A 144 8.89 3.21 -5.17
C ILE A 144 9.50 3.59 -6.52
N LEU A 145 10.74 3.16 -6.77
CA LEU A 145 11.45 3.35 -8.03
C LEU A 145 11.18 2.19 -8.98
N LEU A 146 10.71 2.49 -10.19
CA LEU A 146 10.50 1.54 -11.28
C LEU A 146 11.58 1.74 -12.33
N VAL A 147 12.40 0.71 -12.56
CA VAL A 147 13.52 0.78 -13.50
C VAL A 147 13.25 -0.10 -14.72
N GLY A 148 13.19 0.52 -15.89
CA GLY A 148 12.71 -0.07 -17.14
C GLY A 148 11.19 -0.13 -17.16
N LEU A 149 10.54 0.65 -18.03
CA LEU A 149 9.09 0.75 -18.20
C LEU A 149 8.57 -0.16 -19.32
N GLY A 150 9.20 -1.34 -19.42
CA GLY A 150 8.81 -2.38 -20.35
C GLY A 150 7.59 -3.19 -19.90
N GLY A 151 7.54 -4.46 -20.35
CA GLY A 151 6.39 -5.32 -20.09
C GLY A 151 6.21 -5.70 -18.62
N LEU A 152 7.31 -5.75 -17.85
CA LEU A 152 7.29 -6.06 -16.41
C LEU A 152 6.74 -4.91 -15.59
N ASN A 153 7.29 -3.69 -15.74
CA ASN A 153 6.85 -2.56 -14.94
C ASN A 153 5.58 -1.88 -15.48
N SER A 154 5.09 -2.24 -16.68
CA SER A 154 3.78 -1.78 -17.15
C SER A 154 2.65 -2.09 -16.16
N PRO A 155 2.38 -3.36 -15.78
CA PRO A 155 1.40 -3.67 -14.73
C PRO A 155 1.84 -3.15 -13.35
N VAL A 156 3.14 -3.10 -13.03
CA VAL A 156 3.60 -2.60 -11.73
C VAL A 156 3.20 -1.14 -11.54
N ALA A 157 3.51 -0.28 -12.51
CA ALA A 157 3.14 1.12 -12.51
C ALA A 157 1.63 1.31 -12.30
N LEU A 158 0.81 0.59 -13.08
CA LEU A 158 -0.64 0.68 -13.01
C LEU A 158 -1.20 0.21 -11.66
N TYR A 159 -0.75 -0.94 -11.13
CA TYR A 159 -1.26 -1.47 -9.87
C TYR A 159 -0.76 -0.68 -8.65
N LEU A 160 0.49 -0.22 -8.64
CA LEU A 160 0.99 0.63 -7.56
C LEU A 160 0.29 2.00 -7.54
N ALA A 161 0.05 2.59 -8.72
CA ALA A 161 -0.72 3.81 -8.83
C ALA A 161 -2.17 3.61 -8.37
N ALA A 162 -2.85 2.56 -8.83
CA ALA A 162 -4.21 2.22 -8.41
C ALA A 162 -4.31 1.95 -6.90
N ALA A 163 -3.27 1.35 -6.29
CA ALA A 163 -3.20 1.08 -4.86
C ALA A 163 -2.96 2.35 -4.02
N GLY A 164 -2.62 3.48 -4.63
CA GLY A 164 -2.35 4.74 -3.95
C GLY A 164 -0.97 4.80 -3.31
N VAL A 165 0.05 4.21 -3.95
CA VAL A 165 1.45 4.48 -3.61
C VAL A 165 1.72 5.97 -3.82
N GLY A 166 2.27 6.65 -2.81
CA GLY A 166 2.36 8.11 -2.82
C GLY A 166 3.25 8.68 -3.90
N LYS A 167 4.41 8.05 -4.13
CA LYS A 167 5.39 8.54 -5.09
C LYS A 167 6.00 7.40 -5.91
N LEU A 168 6.00 7.56 -7.24
CA LEU A 168 6.58 6.63 -8.19
C LEU A 168 7.72 7.27 -8.99
N GLY A 169 8.89 6.65 -8.96
CA GLY A 169 10.03 7.00 -9.80
C GLY A 169 9.99 6.19 -11.08
N LEU A 170 10.12 6.85 -12.23
CA LEU A 170 9.97 6.23 -13.54
C LEU A 170 11.28 6.38 -14.31
N VAL A 171 12.06 5.31 -14.43
CA VAL A 171 13.35 5.31 -15.13
C VAL A 171 13.26 4.49 -16.40
N ASP A 172 13.41 5.14 -17.55
CA ASP A 172 13.54 4.49 -18.85
C ASP A 172 14.14 5.50 -19.84
N PHE A 173 14.96 5.05 -20.77
CA PHE A 173 15.60 5.91 -21.77
C PHE A 173 14.98 5.77 -23.17
N ASP A 174 14.13 4.76 -23.38
CA ASP A 174 13.54 4.46 -24.68
C ASP A 174 12.33 5.34 -24.98
N THR A 175 11.93 5.31 -26.25
CA THR A 175 10.63 5.79 -26.74
C THR A 175 9.65 4.64 -26.94
N VAL A 176 8.36 4.95 -27.02
CA VAL A 176 7.30 3.96 -27.27
C VAL A 176 7.32 3.56 -28.74
N GLU A 177 7.46 2.25 -28.99
CA GLU A 177 7.37 1.66 -30.33
C GLU A 177 6.15 0.74 -30.47
N ARG A 178 5.64 0.58 -31.70
CA ARG A 178 4.48 -0.28 -31.97
C ARG A 178 4.72 -1.74 -31.55
N SER A 179 5.94 -2.24 -31.75
CA SER A 179 6.39 -3.59 -31.34
C SER A 179 6.26 -3.84 -29.82
N ASN A 180 6.21 -2.77 -29.03
CA ASN A 180 6.12 -2.83 -27.58
C ASN A 180 4.68 -3.11 -27.10
N LEU A 181 3.68 -2.67 -27.85
CA LEU A 181 2.28 -2.58 -27.41
C LEU A 181 1.62 -3.95 -27.14
N GLN A 182 2.17 -5.04 -27.67
CA GLN A 182 1.68 -6.40 -27.38
C GLN A 182 1.97 -6.87 -25.93
N ARG A 183 2.81 -6.14 -25.17
CA ARG A 183 3.13 -6.47 -23.77
C ARG A 183 3.29 -5.28 -22.82
N GLN A 184 3.48 -4.07 -23.35
CA GLN A 184 3.73 -2.86 -22.54
C GLN A 184 2.46 -2.05 -22.34
N ILE A 185 1.52 -2.59 -21.56
CA ILE A 185 0.14 -2.10 -21.43
C ILE A 185 0.00 -0.73 -20.75
N VAL A 186 1.08 -0.15 -20.23
CA VAL A 186 1.08 1.23 -19.72
C VAL A 186 1.14 2.25 -20.87
N HIS A 187 1.56 1.82 -22.06
CA HIS A 187 1.64 2.62 -23.27
C HIS A 187 0.47 2.35 -24.22
N SER A 188 0.31 3.21 -25.22
CA SER A 188 -0.78 3.11 -26.21
C SER A 188 -0.34 3.59 -27.59
N GLU A 189 -1.17 3.33 -28.61
CA GLU A 189 -0.99 3.84 -29.99
C GLU A 189 -0.83 5.37 -30.04
N ALA A 190 -1.55 6.10 -29.18
CA ALA A 190 -1.47 7.55 -29.12
C ALA A 190 -0.12 8.08 -28.59
N GLN A 191 0.69 7.21 -28.00
CA GLN A 191 1.95 7.56 -27.34
C GLN A 191 3.19 7.18 -28.18
N LEU A 192 3.00 6.65 -29.40
CA LEU A 192 4.10 6.26 -30.29
C LEU A 192 5.10 7.41 -30.51
N GLY A 193 6.39 7.11 -30.39
CA GLY A 193 7.50 8.05 -30.55
C GLY A 193 7.78 8.94 -29.33
N ARG A 194 6.89 8.98 -28.33
CA ARG A 194 7.14 9.70 -27.06
C ARG A 194 8.06 8.87 -26.15
N GLN A 195 8.78 9.55 -25.27
CA GLN A 195 9.58 8.87 -24.23
C GLN A 195 8.68 7.99 -23.35
N LYS A 196 9.12 6.77 -23.04
CA LYS A 196 8.35 5.83 -22.21
C LYS A 196 8.03 6.41 -20.83
N VAL A 197 8.97 7.14 -20.22
CA VAL A 197 8.75 7.80 -18.93
C VAL A 197 7.59 8.79 -18.97
N THR A 198 7.46 9.56 -20.05
CA THR A 198 6.37 10.53 -20.21
C THR A 198 5.05 9.81 -20.51
N SER A 199 5.06 8.80 -21.38
CA SER A 199 3.85 8.03 -21.65
C SER A 199 3.31 7.31 -20.40
N ALA A 200 4.20 6.79 -19.56
CA ALA A 200 3.80 6.13 -18.32
C ALA A 200 3.29 7.14 -17.28
N ASP A 201 3.92 8.31 -17.17
CA ASP A 201 3.46 9.41 -16.30
C ASP A 201 2.03 9.85 -16.65
N ASP A 202 1.78 10.16 -17.93
CA ASP A 202 0.45 10.52 -18.43
C ASP A 202 -0.58 9.46 -18.02
N ARG A 203 -0.25 8.17 -18.23
CA ARG A 203 -1.14 7.06 -17.92
C ARG A 203 -1.40 6.87 -16.42
N ILE A 204 -0.38 7.06 -15.58
CA ILE A 204 -0.51 7.00 -14.11
C ILE A 204 -1.42 8.13 -13.63
N ARG A 205 -1.22 9.34 -14.13
CA ARG A 205 -2.01 10.52 -13.74
C ARG A 205 -3.48 10.39 -14.15
N GLU A 206 -3.75 9.84 -15.33
CA GLU A 206 -5.11 9.49 -15.77
C GLU A 206 -5.78 8.48 -14.82
N LEU A 207 -5.04 7.47 -14.36
CA LEU A 207 -5.55 6.42 -13.50
C LEU A 207 -5.78 6.92 -12.07
N ASN A 208 -4.81 7.64 -11.51
CA ASN A 208 -4.84 8.14 -10.16
C ASN A 208 -4.04 9.46 -10.03
N PRO A 209 -4.71 10.63 -10.04
CA PRO A 209 -4.04 11.93 -9.98
C PRO A 209 -3.41 12.24 -8.61
N ASP A 210 -3.69 11.44 -7.57
CA ASP A 210 -3.11 11.63 -6.24
C ASP A 210 -1.68 11.09 -6.11
N VAL A 211 -1.20 10.35 -7.11
CA VAL A 211 0.12 9.72 -7.13
C VAL A 211 1.13 10.71 -7.74
N GLU A 212 2.15 11.06 -6.98
CA GLU A 212 3.27 11.85 -7.48
C GLU A 212 4.20 10.98 -8.33
N THR A 213 4.60 11.48 -9.48
CA THR A 213 5.53 10.81 -10.39
C THR A 213 6.80 11.65 -10.57
N VAL A 214 7.95 10.99 -10.68
CA VAL A 214 9.23 11.61 -11.03
C VAL A 214 9.86 10.83 -12.16
N THR A 215 10.16 11.50 -13.28
CA THR A 215 10.67 10.86 -14.48
C THR A 215 12.18 11.02 -14.62
N TYR A 216 12.85 9.96 -15.07
CA TYR A 216 14.28 9.91 -15.33
C TYR A 216 14.51 9.32 -16.72
N PRO A 217 14.59 10.15 -17.78
CA PRO A 217 14.79 9.71 -19.16
C PRO A 217 16.25 9.29 -19.41
N GLN A 218 16.77 8.33 -18.66
CA GLN A 218 18.18 7.94 -18.69
C GLN A 218 18.41 6.44 -18.46
N ARG A 219 19.59 5.97 -18.87
CA ARG A 219 20.06 4.60 -18.63
C ARG A 219 20.56 4.45 -17.19
N VAL A 220 20.40 3.24 -16.66
CA VAL A 220 21.00 2.85 -15.39
C VAL A 220 22.37 2.25 -15.63
N THR A 221 23.39 2.80 -14.96
CA THR A 221 24.78 2.35 -14.99
C THR A 221 25.32 2.28 -13.56
N SER A 222 26.54 1.76 -13.38
CA SER A 222 27.24 1.76 -12.08
C SER A 222 27.38 3.18 -11.50
N GLU A 223 27.49 4.19 -12.36
CA GLU A 223 27.65 5.59 -11.97
C GLU A 223 26.31 6.25 -11.62
N SER A 224 25.25 5.97 -12.39
CA SER A 224 23.94 6.61 -12.19
C SER A 224 23.06 5.92 -11.13
N ALA A 225 23.21 4.60 -10.94
CA ALA A 225 22.35 3.82 -10.03
C ALA A 225 22.35 4.33 -8.58
N PRO A 226 23.48 4.70 -7.95
CA PRO A 226 23.46 5.19 -6.57
C PRO A 226 22.60 6.45 -6.39
N GLY A 227 22.78 7.45 -7.25
CA GLY A 227 21.98 8.69 -7.17
C GLY A 227 20.49 8.45 -7.48
N LEU A 228 20.19 7.48 -8.34
CA LEU A 228 18.82 7.11 -8.67
C LEU A 228 18.10 6.41 -7.52
N VAL A 229 18.76 5.51 -6.78
CA VAL A 229 18.13 4.66 -5.75
C VAL A 229 17.93 5.40 -4.42
N GLU A 230 18.79 6.35 -4.09
CA GLU A 230 18.86 7.00 -2.76
C GLU A 230 17.53 7.55 -2.23
N PRO A 231 16.72 8.27 -3.03
CA PRO A 231 15.52 8.92 -2.50
C PRO A 231 14.32 7.96 -2.39
N TRP A 232 14.48 6.67 -2.70
CA TRP A 232 13.39 5.70 -2.76
C TRP A 232 13.46 4.65 -1.65
N ASP A 233 12.32 4.09 -1.28
CA ASP A 233 12.21 3.09 -0.22
C ASP A 233 12.34 1.67 -0.77
N ILE A 234 11.82 1.43 -1.97
CA ILE A 234 11.80 0.13 -2.65
C ILE A 234 12.16 0.35 -4.13
N VAL A 235 12.95 -0.56 -4.70
CA VAL A 235 13.27 -0.56 -6.13
C VAL A 235 12.66 -1.79 -6.81
N VAL A 236 12.03 -1.60 -7.96
CA VAL A 236 11.49 -2.68 -8.80
C VAL A 236 12.24 -2.73 -10.12
N ASP A 237 12.91 -3.85 -10.35
CA ASP A 237 13.68 -4.11 -11.55
C ASP A 237 12.79 -4.73 -12.64
N GLY A 238 12.54 -3.96 -13.69
CA GLY A 238 11.89 -4.39 -14.92
C GLY A 238 12.83 -4.36 -16.12
N THR A 239 14.14 -4.33 -15.89
CA THR A 239 15.16 -4.22 -16.94
C THR A 239 15.43 -5.58 -17.60
N ASP A 240 15.94 -5.54 -18.83
CA ASP A 240 16.29 -6.71 -19.64
C ASP A 240 17.80 -6.90 -19.84
N SER A 241 18.63 -6.09 -19.19
CA SER A 241 20.09 -6.17 -19.28
C SER A 241 20.74 -6.54 -17.95
N PHE A 242 21.68 -7.49 -17.98
CA PHE A 242 22.39 -7.92 -16.77
C PHE A 242 23.22 -6.80 -16.15
N SER A 243 23.85 -5.94 -16.96
CA SER A 243 24.61 -4.78 -16.49
C SER A 243 23.77 -3.84 -15.61
N ALA A 244 22.55 -3.48 -16.03
CA ALA A 244 21.64 -2.68 -15.23
C ALA A 244 21.24 -3.40 -13.93
N ARG A 245 20.97 -4.70 -14.00
CA ARG A 245 20.63 -5.51 -12.82
C ARG A 245 21.74 -5.56 -11.77
N TYR A 246 23.00 -5.70 -12.20
CA TYR A 246 24.16 -5.64 -11.31
C TYR A 246 24.33 -4.25 -10.70
N ALA A 247 24.22 -3.19 -11.50
CA ALA A 247 24.30 -1.81 -11.01
C ALA A 247 23.21 -1.51 -9.95
N LEU A 248 21.96 -1.90 -10.22
CA LEU A 248 20.85 -1.77 -9.27
C LEU A 248 21.08 -2.58 -8.01
N ASN A 249 21.55 -3.83 -8.14
CA ASN A 249 21.87 -4.68 -7.00
C ASN A 249 22.89 -4.02 -6.08
N ASP A 250 24.02 -3.54 -6.62
CA ASP A 250 25.10 -2.98 -5.82
C ASP A 250 24.67 -1.64 -5.18
N ALA A 251 23.90 -0.81 -5.90
CA ALA A 251 23.30 0.41 -5.35
C ALA A 251 22.30 0.11 -4.21
N CYS A 252 21.40 -0.86 -4.40
CA CYS A 252 20.43 -1.26 -3.38
C CYS A 252 21.11 -1.82 -2.13
N ILE A 253 22.19 -2.61 -2.28
CA ILE A 253 22.96 -3.12 -1.15
C ILE A 253 23.58 -1.98 -0.35
N SER A 254 24.31 -1.08 -1.01
CA SER A 254 25.01 0.02 -0.34
C SER A 254 24.06 0.96 0.41
N GLN A 255 22.83 1.11 -0.08
CA GLN A 255 21.80 1.97 0.51
C GLN A 255 20.75 1.21 1.32
N GLN A 256 20.97 -0.09 1.52
CA GLN A 256 20.14 -0.98 2.33
C GLN A 256 18.68 -1.08 1.88
N LYS A 257 18.41 -0.91 0.58
CA LYS A 257 17.07 -0.95 -0.01
C LYS A 257 16.72 -2.35 -0.53
N PRO A 258 15.46 -2.79 -0.41
CA PRO A 258 15.00 -4.00 -1.08
C PRO A 258 14.90 -3.79 -2.60
N LEU A 259 15.39 -4.76 -3.36
CA LEU A 259 15.25 -4.86 -4.82
C LEU A 259 14.26 -5.98 -5.18
N VAL A 260 13.12 -5.61 -5.74
CA VAL A 260 12.10 -6.54 -6.24
C VAL A 260 12.46 -6.94 -7.67
N TYR A 261 12.90 -8.18 -7.82
CA TYR A 261 13.40 -8.72 -9.07
C TYR A 261 12.31 -9.43 -9.87
N GLY A 262 12.33 -9.22 -11.18
CA GLY A 262 11.51 -9.95 -12.15
C GLY A 262 12.29 -10.24 -13.42
N ALA A 263 12.09 -11.42 -13.98
CA ALA A 263 12.65 -11.77 -15.29
C ALA A 263 11.72 -12.70 -16.05
N VAL A 264 11.81 -12.65 -17.38
CA VAL A 264 11.00 -13.44 -18.30
C VAL A 264 11.85 -13.87 -19.50
N MET A 265 11.59 -15.07 -20.00
CA MET A 265 12.17 -15.59 -21.24
C MET A 265 11.22 -16.63 -21.82
N ARG A 266 10.77 -16.46 -23.07
CA ARG A 266 9.80 -17.36 -23.73
C ARG A 266 8.50 -17.52 -22.91
N PHE A 267 8.35 -18.65 -22.22
CA PHE A 267 7.23 -19.03 -21.36
C PHE A 267 7.62 -19.12 -19.87
N GLN A 268 8.86 -18.78 -19.53
CA GLN A 268 9.43 -18.94 -18.19
C GLN A 268 9.59 -17.58 -17.51
N GLY A 269 9.09 -17.47 -16.28
CA GLY A 269 9.16 -16.27 -15.44
C GLY A 269 9.83 -16.52 -14.10
N GLN A 270 10.42 -15.48 -13.52
CA GLN A 270 11.06 -15.53 -12.21
C GLN A 270 10.73 -14.28 -11.39
N VAL A 271 10.51 -14.45 -10.09
CA VAL A 271 10.31 -13.36 -9.13
C VAL A 271 11.06 -13.65 -7.82
N SER A 272 11.73 -12.63 -7.28
CA SER A 272 12.40 -12.69 -5.97
C SER A 272 12.45 -11.30 -5.34
N VAL A 273 12.81 -11.24 -4.05
CA VAL A 273 13.18 -9.98 -3.39
C VAL A 273 14.60 -10.11 -2.84
N PHE A 274 15.51 -9.28 -3.33
CA PHE A 274 16.88 -9.21 -2.83
C PHE A 274 16.99 -8.10 -1.79
N TRP A 275 17.36 -8.45 -0.56
CA TRP A 275 17.50 -7.49 0.54
C TRP A 275 18.51 -7.99 1.58
N PRO A 276 19.80 -8.13 1.21
CA PRO A 276 20.83 -8.74 2.08
C PRO A 276 21.13 -7.95 3.35
N THR A 277 20.77 -6.66 3.39
CA THR A 277 20.93 -5.77 4.55
C THR A 277 19.80 -5.88 5.56
N ARG A 278 18.73 -6.60 5.22
CA ARG A 278 17.60 -6.85 6.13
C ARG A 278 18.10 -7.50 7.41
N GLN A 279 17.73 -6.93 8.55
CA GLN A 279 18.09 -7.46 9.86
C GLN A 279 17.19 -8.68 10.19
N THR A 280 17.71 -9.87 9.94
CA THR A 280 17.11 -11.17 10.30
C THR A 280 18.20 -12.15 10.71
N ASP A 281 17.84 -13.23 11.41
CA ASP A 281 18.79 -14.24 11.90
C ASP A 281 19.59 -14.93 10.77
N VAL A 282 19.00 -14.97 9.56
CA VAL A 282 19.64 -15.53 8.36
C VAL A 282 19.86 -14.41 7.36
N ARG A 283 21.07 -14.34 6.81
CA ARG A 283 21.40 -13.37 5.76
C ARG A 283 20.63 -13.69 4.48
N ALA A 284 19.96 -12.69 3.93
CA ALA A 284 19.28 -12.80 2.64
C ALA A 284 20.27 -12.75 1.45
N PRO A 285 19.96 -13.40 0.31
CA PRO A 285 20.77 -13.34 -0.89
C PRO A 285 20.68 -11.96 -1.56
N CYS A 286 21.67 -11.66 -2.41
CA CYS A 286 21.60 -10.59 -3.40
C CYS A 286 21.48 -11.16 -4.81
N PHE A 287 21.31 -10.32 -5.83
CA PHE A 287 21.22 -10.78 -7.23
C PHE A 287 22.44 -11.60 -7.64
N ARG A 288 23.64 -11.17 -7.24
CA ARG A 288 24.89 -11.90 -7.52
C ARG A 288 25.01 -13.26 -6.81
N CYS A 289 24.22 -13.53 -5.76
CA CYS A 289 24.12 -14.88 -5.20
C CYS A 289 23.35 -15.84 -6.12
N LEU A 290 22.42 -15.32 -6.93
CA LEU A 290 21.69 -16.09 -7.93
C LEU A 290 22.48 -16.20 -9.24
N PHE A 291 23.06 -15.10 -9.70
CA PHE A 291 23.88 -15.02 -10.91
C PHE A 291 25.28 -14.48 -10.55
N PRO A 292 26.28 -15.35 -10.30
CA PRO A 292 27.60 -14.91 -9.84
C PRO A 292 28.39 -14.09 -10.88
N ARG A 293 28.25 -14.45 -12.15
CA ARG A 293 28.85 -13.78 -13.30
C ARG A 293 27.78 -13.45 -14.33
N GLU A 294 28.04 -12.42 -15.14
CA GLU A 294 27.19 -12.15 -16.30
C GLU A 294 27.23 -13.35 -17.25
N PRO A 295 26.07 -13.94 -17.60
CA PRO A 295 26.00 -14.99 -18.60
C PRO A 295 26.36 -14.41 -19.97
N SER A 296 26.99 -15.22 -20.80
CA SER A 296 27.22 -14.88 -22.20
C SER A 296 25.88 -14.73 -22.95
N THR A 297 25.89 -14.00 -24.06
CA THR A 297 24.70 -13.85 -24.91
C THR A 297 24.14 -15.18 -25.42
N ALA A 298 25.00 -16.20 -25.58
CA ALA A 298 24.59 -17.55 -25.92
C ALA A 298 23.88 -18.29 -24.76
N GLU A 299 24.28 -18.02 -23.50
CA GLU A 299 23.67 -18.61 -22.30
C GLU A 299 22.33 -17.94 -21.95
N ALA A 300 22.18 -16.65 -22.26
CA ALA A 300 20.98 -15.87 -21.95
C ALA A 300 20.71 -14.80 -23.01
N PRO A 301 20.07 -15.16 -24.15
CA PRO A 301 19.69 -14.19 -25.18
C PRO A 301 18.66 -13.18 -24.64
N GLY A 302 18.70 -11.95 -25.15
CA GLY A 302 17.77 -10.89 -24.75
C GLY A 302 16.31 -11.21 -25.12
N CYS A 303 15.36 -10.56 -24.45
CA CYS A 303 13.92 -10.77 -24.70
C CYS A 303 13.52 -10.56 -26.18
N ALA A 304 14.17 -9.61 -26.87
CA ALA A 304 13.91 -9.31 -28.27
C ALA A 304 14.33 -10.45 -29.22
N GLU A 305 15.40 -11.18 -28.88
CA GLU A 305 15.92 -12.29 -29.68
C GLU A 305 15.24 -13.62 -29.33
N ALA A 306 15.01 -13.88 -28.04
CA ALA A 306 14.41 -15.12 -27.58
C ALA A 306 12.88 -15.20 -27.80
N GLY A 307 12.22 -14.04 -27.93
CA GLY A 307 10.77 -13.91 -27.88
C GLY A 307 10.20 -14.10 -26.46
N VAL A 308 9.03 -13.52 -26.21
CA VAL A 308 8.30 -13.65 -24.95
C VAL A 308 6.80 -13.66 -25.22
N LEU A 309 6.07 -14.57 -24.57
CA LEU A 309 4.61 -14.56 -24.61
C LEU A 309 4.11 -13.27 -23.96
N GLY A 310 3.34 -12.45 -24.70
CA GLY A 310 3.02 -11.07 -24.29
C GLY A 310 2.39 -10.92 -22.89
N VAL A 311 1.62 -11.90 -22.43
CA VAL A 311 0.97 -11.90 -21.11
C VAL A 311 1.94 -12.24 -19.96
N LEU A 312 3.02 -12.97 -20.22
CA LEU A 312 3.95 -13.43 -19.17
C LEU A 312 4.62 -12.27 -18.40
N PRO A 313 5.14 -11.21 -19.05
CA PRO A 313 5.58 -10.01 -18.35
C PRO A 313 4.49 -9.38 -17.47
N GLY A 314 3.24 -9.46 -17.91
CA GLY A 314 2.06 -9.05 -17.13
C GLY A 314 1.93 -9.84 -15.82
N ILE A 315 1.98 -11.17 -15.90
CA ILE A 315 1.90 -12.07 -14.74
C ILE A 315 3.05 -11.81 -13.76
N VAL A 316 4.29 -11.79 -14.27
CA VAL A 316 5.49 -11.55 -13.45
C VAL A 316 5.47 -10.16 -12.83
N GLY A 317 5.10 -9.14 -13.60
CA GLY A 317 4.99 -7.76 -13.13
C GLY A 317 3.93 -7.59 -12.04
N THR A 318 2.75 -8.22 -12.16
CA THR A 318 1.75 -8.19 -11.07
C THR A 318 2.26 -8.87 -9.79
N LEU A 319 3.06 -9.93 -9.92
CA LEU A 319 3.71 -10.54 -8.76
C LEU A 319 4.78 -9.62 -8.14
N GLN A 320 5.56 -8.90 -8.95
CA GLN A 320 6.48 -7.85 -8.46
C GLN A 320 5.72 -6.74 -7.74
N ALA A 321 4.60 -6.26 -8.30
CA ALA A 321 3.75 -5.25 -7.67
C ALA A 321 3.24 -5.72 -6.31
N ASN A 322 2.82 -6.98 -6.21
CA ASN A 322 2.39 -7.57 -4.94
C ASN A 322 3.53 -7.65 -3.91
N GLU A 323 4.76 -8.00 -4.31
CA GLU A 323 5.92 -7.95 -3.41
C GLU A 323 6.22 -6.52 -2.94
N ALA A 324 6.18 -5.54 -3.84
CA ALA A 324 6.39 -4.14 -3.52
C ALA A 324 5.33 -3.61 -2.54
N LEU A 325 4.05 -3.94 -2.73
CA LEU A 325 2.97 -3.59 -1.80
C LEU A 325 3.17 -4.24 -0.42
N LYS A 326 3.53 -5.53 -0.36
CA LYS A 326 3.82 -6.20 0.92
C LYS A 326 4.97 -5.54 1.67
N LEU A 327 6.03 -5.14 0.96
CA LEU A 327 7.16 -4.42 1.52
C LEU A 327 6.74 -3.05 2.07
N ALA A 328 6.00 -2.25 1.28
CA ALA A 328 5.53 -0.93 1.69
C ALA A 328 4.57 -0.99 2.90
N LEU A 329 3.69 -1.98 2.93
CA LEU A 329 2.75 -2.21 4.03
C LEU A 329 3.43 -2.81 5.27
N GLY A 330 4.56 -3.50 5.09
CA GLY A 330 5.23 -4.27 6.13
C GLY A 330 4.42 -5.50 6.57
N ILE A 331 3.75 -6.17 5.64
CA ILE A 331 2.85 -7.30 5.92
C ILE A 331 3.24 -8.56 5.14
N GLY A 332 2.73 -9.71 5.61
CA GLY A 332 2.94 -10.99 4.96
C GLY A 332 4.40 -11.43 4.98
N ARG A 333 4.75 -12.31 4.04
CA ARG A 333 6.11 -12.86 3.90
C ARG A 333 6.64 -12.56 2.50
N PRO A 334 7.45 -11.50 2.31
CA PRO A 334 8.08 -11.21 1.03
C PRO A 334 8.96 -12.37 0.53
N LEU A 335 9.23 -12.44 -0.77
CA LEU A 335 10.06 -13.48 -1.41
C LEU A 335 11.56 -13.38 -1.06
N VAL A 336 11.93 -12.68 0.01
CA VAL A 336 13.32 -12.65 0.50
C VAL A 336 13.81 -14.07 0.81
N GLY A 337 14.94 -14.43 0.19
CA GLY A 337 15.55 -15.77 0.33
C GLY A 337 14.81 -16.88 -0.43
N ARG A 338 13.94 -16.54 -1.38
CA ARG A 338 13.14 -17.49 -2.16
C ARG A 338 13.02 -17.04 -3.60
N LEU A 339 13.14 -17.99 -4.53
CA LEU A 339 12.90 -17.76 -5.95
C LEU A 339 11.57 -18.41 -6.34
N LEU A 340 10.64 -17.61 -6.84
CA LEU A 340 9.42 -18.10 -7.48
C LEU A 340 9.68 -18.25 -8.98
N MET A 341 9.56 -19.47 -9.49
CA MET A 341 9.65 -19.81 -10.91
C MET A 341 8.25 -20.11 -11.45
N ILE A 342 8.01 -19.67 -12.68
CA ILE A 342 6.70 -19.72 -13.33
C ILE A 342 6.89 -20.32 -14.72
N ASP A 343 6.19 -21.41 -15.01
CA ASP A 343 6.01 -21.92 -16.35
C ASP A 343 4.59 -21.55 -16.81
N SER A 344 4.47 -20.55 -17.70
CA SER A 344 3.15 -20.12 -18.18
C SER A 344 2.56 -21.04 -19.25
N LEU A 345 3.34 -21.95 -19.82
CA LEU A 345 2.83 -22.89 -20.81
C LEU A 345 2.04 -24.01 -20.12
N ASN A 346 2.58 -24.51 -18.99
CA ASN A 346 1.94 -25.55 -18.18
C ASN A 346 1.18 -24.99 -16.96
N MET A 347 1.26 -23.68 -16.73
CA MET A 347 0.70 -22.98 -15.56
C MET A 347 1.20 -23.53 -14.21
N GLU A 348 2.50 -23.80 -14.14
CA GLU A 348 3.15 -24.30 -12.92
C GLU A 348 3.88 -23.18 -12.17
N PHE A 349 3.75 -23.19 -10.85
CA PHE A 349 4.45 -22.29 -9.94
C PHE A 349 5.32 -23.10 -8.99
N ARG A 350 6.64 -22.87 -9.02
CA ARG A 350 7.59 -23.55 -8.16
C ARG A 350 8.39 -22.56 -7.34
N GLN A 351 8.28 -22.66 -6.02
CA GLN A 351 9.09 -21.85 -5.10
C GLN A 351 10.28 -22.67 -4.60
N THR A 352 11.48 -22.10 -4.69
CA THR A 352 12.72 -22.72 -4.18
C THR A 352 13.40 -21.81 -3.15
N LYS A 353 14.15 -22.39 -2.22
CA LYS A 353 14.98 -21.62 -1.28
C LYS A 353 16.19 -21.07 -2.05
N LEU A 354 16.51 -19.81 -1.79
CA LEU A 354 17.68 -19.12 -2.36
C LEU A 354 18.56 -18.64 -1.20
N PRO A 355 19.60 -19.39 -0.82
CA PRO A 355 20.50 -18.98 0.25
C PRO A 355 21.46 -17.88 -0.22
N ALA A 356 21.96 -17.08 0.73
CA ALA A 356 23.11 -16.23 0.46
C ALA A 356 24.37 -17.08 0.20
N VAL A 357 25.19 -16.66 -0.75
CA VAL A 357 26.45 -17.34 -1.07
C VAL A 357 27.57 -16.79 -0.16
N PRO A 358 28.29 -17.64 0.60
CA PRO A 358 29.48 -17.24 1.34
C PRO A 358 30.53 -16.62 0.41
N GLY A 359 31.13 -15.49 0.80
CA GLY A 359 32.14 -14.81 -0.02
C GLY A 359 31.62 -14.10 -1.27
N CYS A 360 30.30 -13.93 -1.44
CA CYS A 360 29.72 -13.15 -2.55
C CYS A 360 30.40 -11.76 -2.66
N PRO A 361 30.93 -11.34 -3.82
CA PRO A 361 31.67 -10.07 -3.88
C PRO A 361 30.78 -8.83 -3.67
N SER A 362 29.45 -8.93 -3.89
CA SER A 362 28.52 -7.81 -3.66
C SER A 362 28.03 -7.74 -2.22
N CYS A 363 27.49 -8.85 -1.68
CA CYS A 363 26.89 -8.84 -0.33
C CYS A 363 27.76 -9.51 0.72
N GLY A 364 28.80 -10.25 0.32
CA GLY A 364 29.72 -11.07 1.12
C GLY A 364 30.77 -10.33 1.91
N LEU A 365 31.06 -9.09 1.55
CA LEU A 365 31.99 -8.24 2.29
C LEU A 365 31.53 -8.16 3.75
N GLU A 366 32.44 -8.46 4.68
CA GLU A 366 32.19 -8.31 6.11
C GLU A 366 31.70 -6.88 6.36
N ARG A 367 30.68 -6.74 7.23
CA ARG A 367 30.29 -5.40 7.67
C ARG A 367 31.53 -4.78 8.31
N PRO A 368 31.98 -3.58 7.88
CA PRO A 368 33.04 -2.89 8.59
C PRO A 368 32.67 -2.65 10.05
#